data_AF-K0V746-F1
#
_entry.id   AF-K0V746-F1
#
_cell.length_a   1.000
_cell.length_b   1.000
_cell.length_c   1.000
_cell.angle_alpha   90.00
_cell.angle_beta   90.00
_cell.angle_gamma   90.00
#
_symmetry.space_group_name_H-M   'P 1'
#
loop_
_entity.id
_entity.type
_entity.pdbx_description
1 polymer ?
#
loop_
_entity_poly.entity_id
_entity_poly.type
_entity_poly.pdbx_seq_one_letter_code
_entity_poly.pdbx_strand_id
1 'polypeptide(L)' 'MAMDIAWPATEIVVDLDDSDAEALFDKAARRHLSMSGQEFLQRWDAGEYADQDWDRHPGLAEVAMLIPFAR' A
#
# COMPACT_ATOMS: atom_id res chain seq x y z
N MET A 1 13.19 -38.10 8.65
CA MET A 1 12.67 -37.01 9.50
C MET A 1 12.17 -35.91 8.58
N ALA A 2 10.87 -35.93 8.27
CA ALA A 2 10.21 -34.79 7.64
C ALA A 2 9.67 -33.94 8.77
N MET A 3 10.03 -32.66 8.80
CA MET A 3 9.58 -31.73 9.83
C MET A 3 8.17 -31.27 9.46
N ASP A 4 7.18 -31.74 10.21
CA ASP A 4 5.84 -31.16 10.26
C ASP A 4 5.96 -29.71 10.76
N ILE A 5 5.96 -28.76 9.82
CA ILE A 5 5.78 -27.35 10.14
C ILE A 5 4.28 -27.14 10.32
N ALA A 6 3.74 -27.58 11.46
CA ALA A 6 2.41 -27.18 11.91
C ALA A 6 2.50 -25.72 12.37
N TRP A 7 2.41 -24.80 11.41
CA TRP A 7 2.31 -23.38 11.66
C TRP A 7 0.95 -23.07 12.30
N PRO A 8 0.85 -22.53 13.53
CA PRO A 8 -0.42 -22.04 14.06
C PRO A 8 -0.66 -20.64 13.47
N ALA A 9 -1.05 -20.58 12.20
CA ALA A 9 -1.64 -19.37 11.65
C ALA A 9 -3.05 -19.28 12.20
N THR A 10 -3.24 -18.54 13.28
CA THR A 10 -4.40 -17.64 13.28
C THR A 10 -4.09 -16.47 12.34
N GLU A 11 -3.80 -16.78 11.08
CA GLU A 11 -3.73 -15.79 10.02
C GLU A 11 -5.19 -15.52 9.67
N ILE A 12 -5.75 -14.52 10.34
CA ILE A 12 -7.04 -13.98 9.93
C ILE A 12 -6.75 -13.26 8.61
N VAL A 13 -6.81 -14.00 7.50
CA VAL A 13 -6.87 -13.42 6.16
C VAL A 13 -8.24 -12.76 6.07
N VAL A 14 -8.27 -11.44 6.25
CA VAL A 14 -9.47 -10.65 6.02
C VAL A 14 -9.50 -10.34 4.53
N ASP A 15 -10.50 -10.90 3.84
CA ASP A 15 -10.84 -10.47 2.49
C ASP A 15 -11.37 -9.03 2.58
N LEU A 16 -10.72 -8.11 1.88
CA LEU A 16 -11.14 -6.72 1.81
C LEU A 16 -11.99 -6.57 0.55
N ASP A 17 -13.20 -6.04 0.70
CA ASP A 17 -13.96 -5.50 -0.43
C ASP A 17 -13.18 -4.34 -1.07
N ASP A 18 -13.45 -4.03 -2.34
CA ASP A 18 -12.84 -2.91 -3.06
C ASP A 18 -12.89 -1.60 -2.24
N SER A 19 -14.01 -1.35 -1.54
CA SER A 19 -14.19 -0.17 -0.70
C SER A 19 -13.25 -0.13 0.51
N ASP A 20 -13.00 -1.29 1.12
CA ASP A 20 -12.09 -1.44 2.27
C ASP A 20 -10.62 -1.38 1.85
N ALA A 21 -10.31 -1.88 0.66
CA ALA A 21 -8.99 -1.79 0.04
C ALA A 21 -8.64 -0.32 -0.30
N GLU A 22 -9.57 0.43 -0.86
CA GLU A 22 -9.43 1.87 -1.11
C GLU A 22 -9.23 2.66 0.20
N ALA A 23 -9.98 2.33 1.24
CA ALA A 23 -9.86 2.98 2.55
C ALA A 23 -8.51 2.66 3.22
N LEU A 24 -7.99 1.45 3.07
CA LEU A 24 -6.67 1.05 3.54
C LEU A 24 -5.57 1.87 2.84
N PHE A 25 -5.68 2.01 1.51
CA PHE A 25 -4.76 2.80 0.70
C PHE A 25 -4.77 4.28 1.11
N ASP A 26 -5.96 4.90 1.23
CA ASP A 26 -6.10 6.29 1.65
C ASP A 26 -5.51 6.52 3.05
N LYS A 27 -5.71 5.58 3.98
CA LYS A 27 -5.10 5.64 5.31
C LYS A 27 -3.57 5.58 5.25
N ALA A 28 -3.01 4.75 4.38
CA ALA A 28 -1.56 4.66 4.19
C ALA A 28 -1.00 5.96 3.58
N ALA A 29 -1.62 6.50 2.54
CA ALA A 29 -1.23 7.76 1.94
C ALA A 29 -1.24 8.92 2.96
N ARG A 30 -2.28 8.99 3.80
CA ARG A 30 -2.37 10.02 4.85
C ARG A 30 -1.29 9.84 5.90
N ARG A 31 -0.99 8.60 6.28
CA ARG A 31 -0.01 8.28 7.33
C ARG A 31 1.43 8.55 6.89
N HIS A 32 1.78 8.17 5.66
CA HIS A 32 3.16 8.19 5.18
C HIS A 32 3.50 9.46 4.42
N LEU A 33 2.54 10.04 3.70
CA LEU A 33 2.78 11.16 2.78
C LEU A 33 1.94 12.41 3.11
N SER A 34 1.17 12.38 4.19
CA SER A 34 0.28 13.49 4.61
C SER A 34 -0.67 13.98 3.51
N MET A 35 -1.07 13.09 2.59
CA MET A 35 -2.01 13.39 1.50
C MET A 35 -3.07 12.29 1.39
N SER A 36 -4.19 12.58 0.73
CA SER A 36 -5.20 11.54 0.46
C SER A 36 -4.67 10.54 -0.58
N GLY A 37 -5.21 9.32 -0.55
CA GLY A 37 -4.89 8.31 -1.57
C GLY A 37 -5.21 8.82 -2.98
N GLN A 38 -6.35 9.50 -3.15
CA GLN A 38 -6.74 10.08 -4.42
C GLN A 38 -5.76 11.16 -4.91
N GLU A 39 -5.20 11.97 -4.01
CA GLU A 39 -4.20 12.98 -4.38
C GLU A 39 -2.87 12.31 -4.77
N PHE A 40 -2.49 11.24 -4.05
CA PHE A 40 -1.33 10.44 -4.42
C PHE A 40 -1.46 9.84 -5.83
N LEU A 41 -2.60 9.23 -6.13
CA LEU A 41 -2.86 8.63 -7.45
C LEU A 41 -2.82 9.67 -8.57
N GLN A 42 -3.40 10.84 -8.37
CA GLN A 42 -3.32 11.93 -9.36
C GLN A 42 -1.88 12.33 -9.66
N ARG A 43 -1.03 12.47 -8.64
CA ARG A 43 0.39 12.79 -8.81
C ARG A 43 1.17 11.63 -9.44
N TRP A 44 0.80 10.40 -9.09
CA TRP A 44 1.37 9.19 -9.66
C TRP A 44 1.07 9.05 -11.16
N ASP A 45 -0.20 9.19 -11.57
CA ASP A 45 -0.62 9.18 -12.97
C ASP A 45 -0.05 10.37 -13.76
N ALA A 46 0.19 11.50 -13.11
CA ALA A 46 0.89 12.64 -13.71
C ALA A 46 2.40 12.39 -13.91
N GLY A 47 2.95 11.31 -13.36
CA GLY A 47 4.38 10.98 -13.45
C GLY A 47 5.27 11.81 -12.52
N GLU A 48 4.73 12.50 -11.52
CA GLU A 48 5.49 13.37 -10.59
C GLU A 48 6.63 12.64 -9.85
N TYR A 49 6.52 11.32 -9.71
CA TYR A 49 7.49 10.48 -9.02
C TYR A 49 8.40 9.69 -9.97
N ALA A 50 8.20 9.74 -11.28
CA ALA A 50 8.94 8.90 -12.24
C ALA A 50 10.44 9.22 -12.31
N ASP A 51 10.79 10.51 -12.22
CA ASP A 51 12.18 11.00 -12.26
C ASP A 51 12.74 11.30 -10.86
N GLN A 52 12.03 10.92 -9.80
CA GLN A 52 12.45 11.17 -8.42
C GLN A 52 13.13 9.96 -7.80
N ASP A 53 14.07 10.23 -6.90
CA ASP A 53 14.71 9.22 -6.08
C ASP A 53 13.74 8.81 -4.95
N TRP A 54 13.21 7.59 -5.02
CA TRP A 54 12.18 7.13 -4.07
C TRP A 54 12.78 6.85 -2.68
N ASP A 55 14.05 6.49 -2.59
CA ASP A 55 14.77 6.30 -1.33
C ASP A 55 14.90 7.61 -0.53
N ARG A 56 14.89 8.76 -1.23
CA ARG A 56 14.82 10.09 -0.58
C ARG A 56 13.44 10.50 -0.10
N HIS A 57 12.39 9.75 -0.46
CA HIS A 57 11.00 10.03 -0.09
C HIS A 57 10.49 8.95 0.86
N PRO A 58 10.72 9.09 2.18
CA PRO A 58 10.26 8.11 3.15
C PRO A 58 8.74 7.94 3.06
N GLY A 59 8.30 6.69 2.91
CA GLY A 59 6.89 6.36 2.75
C GLY A 59 6.36 6.36 1.31
N LEU A 60 7.10 6.88 0.33
CA LEU A 60 6.67 6.86 -1.08
C LEU A 60 6.57 5.43 -1.61
N ALA A 61 7.61 4.62 -1.39
CA ALA A 61 7.61 3.22 -1.79
C ALA A 61 6.52 2.40 -1.05
N GLU A 62 6.29 2.68 0.24
CA GLU A 62 5.25 2.00 1.04
C GLU A 62 3.85 2.26 0.47
N VAL A 63 3.54 3.50 0.10
CA VAL A 63 2.25 3.86 -0.51
C VAL A 63 2.16 3.37 -1.96
N ALA A 64 3.24 3.43 -2.73
CA ALA A 64 3.28 2.95 -4.12
C ALA A 64 3.01 1.44 -4.23
N MET A 65 3.50 0.64 -3.27
CA MET A 65 3.19 -0.80 -3.20
C MET A 65 1.71 -1.08 -2.97
N LEU A 66 0.95 -0.11 -2.44
CA LEU A 66 -0.46 -0.25 -2.16
C LEU A 66 -1.37 0.26 -3.29
N ILE A 67 -0.82 0.78 -4.39
CA ILE A 67 -1.61 1.21 -5.57
C ILE A 67 -2.58 0.13 -6.09
N PRO A 68 -2.22 -1.18 -6.14
CA PRO A 68 -3.14 -2.23 -6.57
C PRO A 68 -4.34 -2.46 -5.65
N PHE A 69 -4.39 -1.86 -4.46
CA PHE A 69 -5.56 -1.92 -3.56
C PHE A 69 -6.51 -0.75 -3.80
N ALA A 70 -6.13 0.22 -4.63
CA ALA A 70 -6.96 1.35 -4.99
C ALA A 70 -7.62 1.18 -6.38
N ARG A 71 -7.38 0.07 -7.09
CA ARG A 71 -7.87 -0.22 -8.45
C ARG A 71 -7.79 -1.72 -8.77
#